data_AF-A0A1F8BC01-F1
#
_entry.id   AF-A0A1F8BC01-F1
#
_cell.length_a   1.000
_cell.length_b   1.000
_cell.length_c   1.000
_cell.angle_alpha   90.00
_cell.angle_beta   90.00
_cell.angle_gamma   90.00
#
_symmetry.space_group_name_H-M   'P 1'
#
loop_
_entity.id
_entity.type
_entity.pdbx_description
1 polymer ?
#
loop_
_entity_poly.entity_id
_entity_poly.type
_entity_poly.pdbx_seq_one_letter_code
_entity_poly.pdbx_strand_id
1 'polypeptide(L)'
;MTFNEAIDLAKSIIKRFENIEGKPWEIEGSMIELSKQVGDLSKLVMSYEGYYPKDRGKQDEHYEATKDKIADELADLLFTIIRIADYYDIDLEKAHIEASKSSDEYLKSYGV
;
A
#
# COMPACT_ATOMS: atom_id res chain seq x y z
N MET A 1 -14.04 -3.00 12.88
CA MET A 1 -13.58 -1.84 12.10
C MET A 1 -14.12 -1.99 10.69
N THR A 2 -14.85 -1.01 10.17
CA THR A 2 -15.25 -0.91 8.76
C THR A 2 -14.08 -0.40 7.92
N PHE A 3 -14.20 -0.42 6.59
CA PHE A 3 -13.17 0.13 5.71
C PHE A 3 -12.99 1.64 5.93
N ASN A 4 -14.10 2.37 6.06
CA ASN A 4 -14.08 3.79 6.35
C ASN A 4 -13.45 4.11 7.72
N GLU A 5 -13.78 3.32 8.76
CA GLU A 5 -13.14 3.46 10.08
C GLU A 5 -11.61 3.24 10.02
N ALA A 6 -11.13 2.34 9.14
CA ALA A 6 -9.70 2.14 8.90
C ALA A 6 -9.06 3.32 8.15
N ILE A 7 -9.76 3.90 7.16
CA ILE A 7 -9.31 5.11 6.46
C ILE A 7 -9.22 6.29 7.45
N ASP A 8 -10.23 6.50 8.28
CA ASP A 8 -10.25 7.58 9.28
C ASP A 8 -9.12 7.43 10.30
N LEU A 9 -8.86 6.20 10.76
CA LEU A 9 -7.72 5.92 11.61
C LEU A 9 -6.41 6.31 10.92
N ALA A 10 -6.20 5.89 9.67
CA ALA A 10 -5.01 6.22 8.90
C ALA A 10 -4.86 7.74 8.70
N LYS A 11 -5.94 8.45 8.32
CA LYS A 11 -5.96 9.92 8.21
C LYS A 11 -5.55 10.60 9.51
N SER A 12 -6.07 10.13 10.66
CA SER A 12 -5.69 10.69 11.96
C SER A 12 -4.19 10.51 12.28
N ILE A 13 -3.61 9.39 11.84
CA ILE A 13 -2.18 9.09 12.00
C ILE A 13 -1.34 9.95 11.05
N ILE A 14 -1.78 10.12 9.79
CA ILE A 14 -1.14 10.99 8.79
C ILE A 14 -1.03 12.41 9.32
N LYS A 15 -2.14 12.98 9.83
CA LYS A 15 -2.13 14.34 10.43
C LYS A 15 -1.17 14.46 11.59
N ARG A 16 -0.95 13.40 12.35
CA ARG A 16 0.06 13.40 13.43
C ARG A 16 1.49 13.35 12.86
N PHE A 17 1.74 12.57 11.82
CA PHE A 17 3.04 12.52 11.15
C PHE A 17 3.42 13.85 10.52
N GLU A 18 2.48 14.55 9.89
CA GLU A 18 2.69 15.88 9.30
C GLU A 18 3.33 16.88 10.30
N ASN A 19 3.10 16.72 11.60
CA ASN A 19 3.67 17.59 12.64
C ASN A 19 5.14 17.28 13.01
N ILE A 20 5.65 16.11 12.61
CA ILE A 20 7.00 15.64 12.97
C ILE A 20 7.88 15.32 11.75
N GLU A 21 7.37 15.57 10.56
CA GLU A 21 8.11 15.40 9.31
C GLU A 21 9.32 16.35 9.25
N GLY A 22 10.49 15.82 8.89
CA GLY A 22 11.69 16.65 8.72
C GLY A 22 11.56 17.63 7.55
N LYS A 23 10.87 17.22 6.49
CA LYS A 23 10.41 18.06 5.36
C LYS A 23 8.95 17.67 5.10
N PRO A 24 8.02 18.62 4.89
CA PRO A 24 6.66 18.31 4.50
C PRO A 24 6.66 17.39 3.28
N TRP A 25 5.96 16.26 3.36
CA TRP A 25 5.92 15.32 2.26
C TRP A 25 5.15 15.88 1.07
N GLU A 26 4.04 16.58 1.33
CA GLU A 26 3.07 16.97 0.28
C GLU A 26 2.75 15.77 -0.63
N ILE A 27 2.53 15.98 -1.92
CA ILE A 27 2.28 14.88 -2.84
C ILE A 27 3.57 14.22 -3.32
N GLU A 28 4.65 14.97 -3.50
CA GLU A 28 5.92 14.47 -4.01
C GLU A 28 6.53 13.44 -3.07
N GLY A 29 6.57 13.73 -1.77
CA GLY A 29 7.03 12.80 -0.73
C GLY A 29 6.14 11.57 -0.65
N SER A 30 4.83 11.73 -0.76
CA SER A 30 3.87 10.61 -0.78
C SER A 30 4.09 9.68 -1.99
N MET A 31 4.38 10.23 -3.17
CA MET A 31 4.68 9.45 -4.38
C MET A 31 6.05 8.76 -4.32
N ILE A 32 7.06 9.41 -3.72
CA ILE A 32 8.37 8.81 -3.48
C ILE A 32 8.23 7.62 -2.51
N GLU A 33 7.51 7.81 -1.41
CA GLU A 33 7.27 6.74 -0.43
C GLU A 33 6.49 5.58 -1.05
N LEU A 34 5.45 5.87 -1.84
CA LEU A 34 4.70 4.83 -2.57
C LEU A 34 5.65 3.98 -3.43
N SER A 35 6.55 4.63 -4.16
CA SER A 35 7.52 3.94 -5.01
C SER A 35 8.50 3.08 -4.23
N LYS A 36 8.96 3.56 -3.05
CA LYS A 36 9.80 2.78 -2.13
C LYS A 36 9.06 1.52 -1.67
N GLN A 37 7.83 1.66 -1.17
CA GLN A 37 7.07 0.53 -0.63
C GLN A 37 6.71 -0.51 -1.70
N VAL A 38 6.47 -0.09 -2.95
CA VAL A 38 6.33 -1.03 -4.09
C VAL A 38 7.62 -1.83 -4.30
N GLY A 39 8.78 -1.19 -4.21
CA GLY A 39 10.09 -1.83 -4.35
C GLY A 39 10.36 -2.84 -3.24
N ASP A 40 10.04 -2.48 -2.00
CA ASP A 40 10.21 -3.36 -0.84
C ASP A 40 9.27 -4.57 -0.89
N LEU A 41 7.99 -4.36 -1.22
CA LEU A 41 7.06 -5.46 -1.48
C LEU A 41 7.59 -6.38 -2.58
N SER A 42 8.05 -5.82 -3.70
CA SER A 42 8.58 -6.60 -4.83
C SER A 42 9.77 -7.46 -4.41
N LYS A 43 10.71 -6.90 -3.65
CA LYS A 43 11.87 -7.62 -3.08
C LYS A 43 11.44 -8.79 -2.20
N LEU A 44 10.46 -8.57 -1.31
CA LEU A 44 9.95 -9.61 -0.42
C LEU A 44 9.23 -10.72 -1.19
N VAL A 45 8.36 -10.38 -2.14
CA VAL A 45 7.66 -11.36 -2.99
C VAL A 45 8.66 -12.20 -3.79
N MET A 46 9.66 -11.58 -4.43
CA MET A 46 10.70 -12.31 -5.14
C MET A 46 11.46 -13.29 -4.24
N SER A 47 11.76 -12.86 -3.02
CA SER A 47 12.46 -13.70 -2.04
C SER A 47 11.58 -14.84 -1.53
N TYR A 48 10.31 -14.57 -1.24
CA TYR A 48 9.34 -15.55 -0.75
C TYR A 48 9.01 -16.62 -1.80
N GLU A 49 8.86 -16.22 -3.06
CA GLU A 49 8.57 -17.09 -4.20
C GLU A 49 9.84 -17.81 -4.73
N GLY A 50 11.01 -17.58 -4.13
CA GLY A 50 12.24 -18.31 -4.46
C GLY A 50 12.90 -17.91 -5.78
N TYR A 51 12.72 -16.66 -6.24
CA TYR A 51 13.44 -16.12 -7.40
C TYR A 51 14.95 -15.91 -7.11
N TYR A 52 15.31 -15.76 -5.84
CA TYR A 52 16.70 -15.69 -5.39
C TYR A 52 17.23 -17.07 -4.94
N PRO A 53 18.57 -17.26 -4.86
CA PRO A 53 19.15 -18.50 -4.33
C PRO A 53 18.59 -18.87 -2.95
N LYS A 54 18.39 -20.17 -2.70
CA LYS A 54 17.66 -20.70 -1.52
C LYS A 54 18.18 -20.23 -0.16
N ASP A 55 19.48 -19.91 -0.06
CA ASP A 55 20.09 -19.45 1.19
C ASP A 55 20.30 -17.93 1.22
N ARG A 56 19.80 -17.18 0.23
CA ARG A 56 19.95 -15.71 0.16
C ARG A 56 19.40 -15.03 1.40
N GLY A 57 18.18 -15.38 1.83
CA GLY A 57 17.56 -14.82 3.03
C GLY A 57 18.25 -15.24 4.34
N LYS A 58 19.04 -16.32 4.34
CA LYS A 58 19.87 -16.71 5.51
C LYS A 58 21.19 -15.95 5.56
N GLN A 59 21.68 -15.51 4.40
CA GLN A 59 22.94 -14.76 4.26
C GLN A 59 22.73 -13.26 4.44
N ASP A 60 21.53 -12.76 4.13
CA ASP A 60 21.18 -11.35 4.13
C ASP A 60 19.73 -11.20 4.63
N GLU A 61 19.59 -10.65 5.84
CA GLU A 61 18.29 -10.46 6.51
C GLU A 61 17.33 -9.55 5.73
N HIS A 62 17.85 -8.70 4.83
CA HIS A 62 17.03 -7.88 3.95
C HIS A 62 16.28 -8.71 2.88
N TYR A 63 16.68 -9.97 2.68
CA TYR A 63 16.05 -10.95 1.80
C TYR A 63 15.31 -12.04 2.57
N GLU A 64 15.29 -11.97 3.90
CA GLU A 64 14.45 -12.85 4.71
C GLU A 64 12.99 -12.40 4.53
N ALA A 65 12.23 -13.15 3.72
CA ALA A 65 10.83 -12.86 3.47
C ALA A 65 9.90 -13.82 4.23
N THR A 66 8.94 -13.23 4.93
CA THR A 66 7.84 -13.92 5.59
C THR A 66 6.52 -13.32 5.11
N LYS A 67 5.41 -14.04 5.31
CA LYS A 67 4.08 -13.49 5.02
C LYS A 67 3.78 -12.24 5.85
N ASP A 68 4.29 -12.19 7.08
CA ASP A 68 4.11 -11.03 7.96
C ASP A 68 4.82 -9.79 7.40
N LYS A 69 6.07 -9.91 6.95
CA LYS A 69 6.77 -8.79 6.29
C LYS A 69 6.07 -8.36 4.99
N ILE A 70 5.52 -9.30 4.22
CA ILE A 70 4.70 -8.97 3.03
C ILE A 70 3.44 -8.20 3.43
N ALA A 71 2.77 -8.61 4.52
CA ALA A 71 1.60 -7.93 5.03
C ALA A 71 1.92 -6.50 5.50
N ASP A 72 3.08 -6.29 6.13
CA ASP A 72 3.55 -4.96 6.53
C ASP A 72 3.72 -4.04 5.31
N GLU A 73 4.39 -4.49 4.24
CA GLU A 73 4.56 -3.68 3.02
C GLU A 73 3.22 -3.39 2.31
N LEU A 74 2.28 -4.34 2.32
CA LEU A 74 0.92 -4.11 1.81
C LEU A 74 0.16 -3.06 2.64
N ALA A 75 0.35 -3.07 3.96
CA ALA A 75 -0.24 -2.07 4.84
C ALA A 75 0.37 -0.68 4.61
N ASP A 76 1.69 -0.59 4.42
CA ASP A 76 2.39 0.66 4.10
C ASP A 76 1.97 1.24 2.74
N LEU A 77 1.76 0.37 1.74
CA LEU A 77 1.19 0.78 0.45
C LEU A 77 -0.22 1.35 0.61
N LEU A 78 -1.09 0.67 1.36
CA LEU A 78 -2.44 1.14 1.62
C LEU A 78 -2.42 2.49 2.38
N PHE A 79 -1.58 2.63 3.39
CA PHE A 79 -1.39 3.87 4.14
C PHE A 79 -1.00 5.03 3.21
N THR A 80 -0.07 4.78 2.29
CA THR A 80 0.38 5.78 1.32
C THR A 80 -0.70 6.14 0.30
N ILE A 81 -1.49 5.17 -0.16
CA ILE A 81 -2.65 5.42 -1.04
C ILE A 81 -3.69 6.29 -0.31
N ILE A 82 -3.98 6.00 0.97
CA ILE A 82 -4.88 6.81 1.79
C ILE A 82 -4.35 8.24 1.92
N ARG A 83 -3.04 8.42 2.14
CA ARG A 83 -2.41 9.74 2.19
C ARG A 83 -2.56 10.53 0.90
N ILE A 84 -2.37 9.88 -0.25
CA ILE A 84 -2.57 10.50 -1.56
C ILE A 84 -4.04 10.89 -1.78
N ALA A 85 -4.97 10.01 -1.40
CA ALA A 85 -6.40 10.30 -1.48
C ALA A 85 -6.79 11.48 -0.58
N ASP A 86 -6.28 11.54 0.65
CA ASP A 86 -6.52 12.66 1.58
C ASP A 86 -5.99 14.00 1.02
N TYR A 87 -4.79 13.98 0.42
CA TYR A 87 -4.20 15.18 -0.20
C TYR A 87 -5.08 15.79 -1.29
N TYR A 88 -5.76 14.95 -2.08
CA TYR A 88 -6.62 15.38 -3.18
C TYR A 88 -8.11 15.45 -2.82
N ASP A 89 -8.48 15.29 -1.54
CA ASP A 89 -9.87 15.23 -1.07
C ASP A 89 -10.72 14.17 -1.82
N ILE A 90 -10.12 13.00 -2.04
CA ILE A 90 -10.77 11.86 -2.70
C ILE A 90 -11.42 10.96 -1.65
N ASP A 91 -12.71 10.69 -1.84
CA ASP A 91 -13.41 9.62 -1.14
C ASP A 91 -12.98 8.26 -1.68
N LEU A 92 -12.00 7.65 -1.02
CA LEU A 92 -11.40 6.39 -1.44
C LEU A 92 -12.37 5.20 -1.36
N GLU A 93 -13.29 5.20 -0.39
CA GLU A 93 -14.31 4.16 -0.27
C GLU A 93 -15.26 4.20 -1.46
N LYS A 94 -15.78 5.39 -1.78
CA LYS A 94 -16.63 5.58 -2.95
C LYS A 94 -15.90 5.24 -4.25
N ALA A 95 -14.67 5.72 -4.42
CA ALA A 95 -13.86 5.44 -5.62
C ALA A 95 -13.64 3.95 -5.82
N HIS A 96 -13.36 3.20 -4.74
CA HIS A 96 -13.21 1.75 -4.79
C HIS A 96 -14.52 1.06 -5.20
N ILE A 97 -15.64 1.43 -4.58
CA ILE A 97 -16.96 0.84 -4.89
C ILE A 97 -17.35 1.09 -6.35
N GLU A 98 -17.14 2.29 -6.87
CA GLU A 98 -17.45 2.64 -8.26
C GLU A 98 -16.59 1.85 -9.25
N ALA A 99 -15.28 1.74 -9.00
CA ALA A 99 -14.37 0.94 -9.82
C ALA A 99 -14.75 -0.55 -9.82
N SER A 100 -15.12 -1.10 -8.66
CA SER A 100 -15.56 -2.50 -8.55
C SER A 100 -16.87 -2.75 -9.28
N LYS A 101 -17.85 -1.83 -9.19
CA LYS A 101 -19.11 -1.95 -9.95
C LYS A 101 -18.88 -1.92 -11.45
N SER A 102 -18.04 -0.99 -11.93
CA SER A 102 -17.69 -0.92 -13.34
C SER A 102 -16.99 -2.20 -13.82
N SER A 103 -16.12 -2.78 -12.99
CA SER A 103 -15.46 -4.05 -13.29
C SER A 103 -16.46 -5.22 -13.33
N ASP A 104 -17.40 -5.27 -12.40
CA ASP A 104 -18.47 -6.28 -12.36
C ASP A 104 -19.40 -6.19 -13.58
N GLU A 105 -19.79 -4.98 -14.00
CA GLU A 105 -20.55 -4.76 -15.24
C GLU A 105 -19.78 -5.22 -16.48
N TYR A 106 -18.48 -4.93 -16.52
CA TYR A 106 -17.60 -5.39 -17.60
C TYR A 106 -17.52 -6.92 -17.63
N LEU A 107 -17.35 -7.58 -16.49
CA LEU A 107 -17.30 -9.04 -16.39
C LEU A 107 -18.64 -9.69 -16.80
N LYS A 108 -19.77 -9.13 -16.40
CA LYS A 108 -21.10 -9.59 -16.84
C LYS A 108 -21.28 -9.56 -18.36
N SER A 109 -20.60 -8.64 -19.05
CA SER A 109 -20.62 -8.61 -20.52
C SER A 109 -19.95 -9.84 -21.16
N TYR A 110 -19.09 -10.55 -20.42
CA TYR A 110 -18.48 -11.82 -20.81
C TYR A 110 -19.24 -13.05 -20.29
N GLY A 111 -20.37 -12.86 -19.61
CA GLY A 111 -21.19 -13.96 -19.08
C GLY A 111 -20.59 -14.66 -17.85
N VAL A 112 -19.67 -13.99 -17.14
CA VAL A 112 -19.17 -14.40 -15.81
C VAL A 112 -19.70 -13.52 -14.71
#